data_AF-A0A1F3B1G9-F1
#
_entry.id   AF-A0A1F3B1G9-F1
#
_cell.length_a   1.000
_cell.length_b   1.000
_cell.length_c   1.000
_cell.angle_alpha   90.00
_cell.angle_beta   90.00
_cell.angle_gamma   90.00
#
_symmetry.space_group_name_H-M   'P 1'
#
loop_
_entity.id
_entity.type
_entity.pdbx_description
1 polymer ?
#
loop_
_entity_poly.entity_id
_entity_poly.type
_entity_poly.pdbx_seq_one_letter_code
_entity_poly.pdbx_strand_id
1 'polypeptide(L)' 'MTWWGTIAGILGATIIAAETYAFFDVSPAVVWLAGVLGVTVGSILGATAEGTVGWMNNDAVNVFGTLSGAVLAMVMVVFR' A
#
# COMPACT_ATOMS: atom_id res chain seq x y z
N MET A 1 -5.20 -13.27 4.53
CA MET A 1 -3.94 -12.71 5.05
C MET A 1 -3.63 -13.34 6.41
N THR A 2 -2.40 -13.76 6.65
CA THR A 2 -1.96 -14.13 8.01
C THR A 2 -1.56 -12.86 8.76
N TRP A 3 -1.66 -12.87 10.09
CA TRP A 3 -1.23 -11.74 10.92
C TRP A 3 0.24 -11.36 10.69
N TRP A 4 1.09 -12.33 10.34
CA TRP A 4 2.48 -12.11 9.93
C TRP A 4 2.62 -11.25 8.66
N GLY A 5 1.73 -11.44 7.68
CA GLY A 5 1.74 -10.63 6.46
C GLY A 5 1.44 -9.15 6.76
N THR A 6 0.51 -8.88 7.69
CA THR A 6 0.18 -7.51 8.10
C THR A 6 1.35 -6.84 8.80
N ILE A 7 2.02 -7.55 9.71
CA ILE A 7 3.22 -7.05 10.39
C ILE A 7 4.32 -6.75 9.37
N ALA A 8 4.60 -7.67 8.45
CA ALA A 8 5.60 -7.47 7.41
C ALA A 8 5.27 -6.25 6.52
N GLY A 9 4.00 -6.08 6.17
CA GLY A 9 3.52 -4.92 5.41
C GLY A 9 3.73 -3.58 6.14
N ILE A 10 3.39 -3.52 7.43
CA ILE A 10 3.59 -2.32 8.25
C ILE A 10 5.09 -2.00 8.41
N LEU A 11 5.92 -3.03 8.63
CA LEU A 11 7.37 -2.85 8.74
C LEU A 11 7.96 -2.35 7.41
N GLY A 12 7.55 -2.94 6.28
CA GLY A 12 7.94 -2.47 4.95
C GLY A 12 7.55 -1.02 4.71
N ALA A 13 6.31 -0.64 5.01
CA ALA A 13 5.85 0.75 4.89
C ALA A 13 6.64 1.71 5.79
N THR A 14 7.04 1.27 6.98
CA THR A 14 7.90 2.04 7.90
C THR A 14 9.28 2.30 7.31
N ILE A 15 9.90 1.27 6.73
CA ILE A 15 11.23 1.40 6.09
C ILE A 15 11.15 2.39 4.93
N ILE A 16 10.17 2.22 4.03
CA ILE A 16 10.00 3.12 2.87
C ILE A 16 9.72 4.56 3.32
N ALA A 17 8.89 4.77 4.35
CA ALA A 17 8.62 6.10 4.89
C ALA A 17 9.88 6.76 5.47
N ALA A 18 10.73 5.99 6.16
CA ALA A 18 12.00 6.48 6.71
C ALA A 18 12.99 6.85 5.60
N GLU A 19 13.12 6.01 4.57
CA GLU A 19 13.96 6.30 3.40
C GLU A 19 13.47 7.54 2.65
N THR A 20 12.15 7.66 2.43
CA THR A 20 11.59 8.79 1.69
C THR A 20 11.82 10.11 2.43
N TYR A 21 11.70 10.10 3.76
CA TYR A 21 12.05 11.25 4.58
C TYR A 21 13.55 11.58 4.51
N ALA A 22 14.42 10.57 4.63
CA ALA A 22 15.87 10.76 4.64
C ALA A 22 16.45 11.28 3.31
N PHE A 23 15.90 10.84 2.17
CA PHE A 23 16.45 11.14 0.85
C PHE A 23 15.68 12.22 0.06
N PHE A 24 14.40 12.42 0.37
CA PHE A 24 13.52 13.28 -0.45
C PHE A 24 12.73 14.33 0.35
N ASP A 25 12.92 14.43 1.67
CA ASP A 25 12.21 15.39 2.56
C ASP A 25 10.67 15.33 2.43
N VAL A 26 10.14 14.15 2.12
CA VAL A 26 8.69 13.90 2.05
C VAL A 26 8.16 13.54 3.43
N SER A 27 6.95 14.00 3.75
CA SER A 27 6.30 13.66 5.02
C SER A 27 6.22 12.13 5.22
N PRO A 28 6.88 11.57 6.24
CA PRO A 28 6.89 10.11 6.45
C PRO A 28 5.51 9.57 6.80
N ALA A 29 4.66 10.38 7.44
CA ALA A 29 3.28 10.00 7.77
C ALA A 29 2.44 9.72 6.53
N VAL A 30 2.58 10.53 5.48
CA VAL A 30 1.85 10.36 4.22
C VAL A 30 2.27 9.06 3.54
N VAL A 31 3.59 8.83 3.41
CA VAL A 31 4.14 7.63 2.78
C VAL A 31 3.75 6.38 3.55
N TRP A 32 3.84 6.43 4.89
CA TRP A 32 3.48 5.30 5.75
C TRP A 32 2.00 4.94 5.63
N LEU A 33 1.10 5.92 5.74
CA LEU A 33 -0.35 5.69 5.62
C LEU A 33 -0.73 5.16 4.23
N ALA A 34 -0.12 5.72 3.18
CA ALA A 34 -0.29 5.24 1.81
C ALA A 34 0.17 3.78 1.64
N GLY A 35 1.34 3.43 2.18
CA GLY A 35 1.87 2.07 2.15
C GLY A 35 1.00 1.07 2.91
N VAL A 36 0.54 1.43 4.11
CA VAL A 36 -0.37 0.60 4.92
C VAL A 36 -1.70 0.38 4.19
N LEU A 37 -2.29 1.43 3.59
CA LEU A 37 -3.51 1.28 2.80
C LEU A 37 -3.27 0.34 1.62
N GLY A 38 -2.18 0.54 0.86
CA GLY A 38 -1.91 -0.25 -0.33
C GLY A 38 -1.76 -1.75 -0.05
N VAL A 39 -1.04 -2.09 1.03
CA VAL A 39 -0.94 -3.48 1.50
C VAL A 39 -2.29 -4.01 1.96
N THR A 40 -3.09 -3.20 2.65
CA THR A 40 -4.42 -3.61 3.13
C THR A 40 -5.36 -3.91 1.97
N VAL A 41 -5.43 -3.01 0.97
CA VAL A 41 -6.26 -3.18 -0.23
C VAL A 41 -5.80 -4.38 -1.04
N GLY A 42 -4.50 -4.52 -1.30
CA GLY A 42 -3.94 -5.69 -1.98
C GLY A 42 -4.31 -7.00 -1.28
N SER A 43 -4.30 -7.00 0.05
CA SER A 43 -4.63 -8.20 0.84
C SER A 43 -6.11 -8.55 0.84
N ILE A 44 -6.99 -7.55 0.85
CA ILE A 44 -8.44 -7.75 0.70
C ILE A 44 -8.72 -8.31 -0.69
N LEU A 45 -8.16 -7.71 -1.74
CA LEU A 45 -8.34 -8.16 -3.12
C LEU A 45 -7.77 -9.56 -3.35
N GLY A 46 -6.57 -9.84 -2.83
CA GLY A 46 -5.97 -11.17 -2.85
C GLY A 46 -6.82 -12.23 -2.16
N ALA A 47 -7.47 -11.87 -1.05
CA ALA A 47 -8.32 -12.80 -0.30
C ALA A 47 -9.73 -13.00 -0.89
N THR A 48 -10.24 -12.04 -1.67
CA THR A 48 -11.66 -12.02 -2.08
C THR A 48 -11.88 -12.14 -3.58
N ALA A 49 -10.99 -11.59 -4.40
CA ALA A 49 -11.20 -11.45 -5.84
C ALA A 49 -10.17 -12.20 -6.67
N GLU A 50 -8.94 -12.38 -6.17
CA GLU A 50 -7.89 -13.09 -6.89
C GLU A 50 -8.31 -14.52 -7.26
N GLY A 51 -8.21 -14.86 -8.54
CA GLY A 51 -8.63 -16.17 -9.07
C GLY A 51 -10.15 -16.41 -9.11
N THR A 52 -10.96 -15.56 -8.47
CA THR A 52 -12.44 -15.62 -8.51
C THR A 52 -12.99 -14.74 -9.63
N VAL A 53 -12.36 -13.59 -9.88
CA VAL A 53 -12.63 -12.71 -11.02
C VAL A 53 -11.63 -13.02 -12.12
N GLY A 54 -12.09 -13.36 -13.33
CA GLY A 54 -11.25 -13.95 -14.38
C GLY A 54 -10.02 -13.15 -14.83
N TRP A 55 -10.03 -11.83 -14.66
CA TRP A 55 -8.87 -10.97 -14.96
C TRP A 55 -8.05 -10.60 -13.71
N MET A 56 -8.55 -10.88 -12.51
CA MET A 56 -7.92 -10.52 -11.25
C MET A 56 -6.88 -11.57 -10.86
N ASN A 57 -5.71 -11.43 -11.47
CA ASN A 57 -4.51 -12.19 -11.10
C ASN A 57 -3.68 -11.43 -10.07
N ASN A 58 -2.60 -12.05 -9.59
CA ASN A 58 -1.67 -11.45 -8.63
C ASN A 58 -1.13 -10.07 -9.08
N ASP A 59 -0.84 -9.91 -10.37
CA ASP A 59 -0.33 -8.64 -10.90
C ASP A 59 -1.40 -7.55 -10.83
N ALA A 60 -2.65 -7.88 -11.18
CA ALA A 60 -3.78 -6.96 -11.04
C ALA A 60 -3.96 -6.54 -9.57
N VAL A 61 -3.97 -7.50 -8.64
CA VAL A 61 -4.08 -7.23 -7.20
C VAL A 61 -2.98 -6.28 -6.72
N ASN A 62 -1.74 -6.52 -7.12
CA ASN A 62 -0.60 -5.67 -6.76
C ASN A 62 -0.71 -4.26 -7.35
N VAL A 63 -1.18 -4.14 -8.60
CA VAL A 63 -1.43 -2.86 -9.24
C VAL A 63 -2.50 -2.07 -8.48
N PHE A 64 -3.65 -2.69 -8.15
CA PHE A 64 -4.71 -2.00 -7.41
C PHE A 64 -4.31 -1.64 -5.98
N GLY A 65 -3.58 -2.51 -5.29
CA GLY A 65 -2.98 -2.20 -4.00
C GLY A 65 -2.08 -0.97 -4.08
N THR A 66 -1.14 -0.97 -5.03
CA THR A 66 -0.21 0.17 -5.23
C THR A 66 -0.95 1.46 -5.61
N LEU A 67 -1.90 1.39 -6.55
CA LEU A 67 -2.70 2.53 -6.98
C LEU A 67 -3.51 3.13 -5.84
N SER A 68 -4.10 2.30 -4.98
CA SER A 68 -4.87 2.80 -3.83
C SER A 68 -4.01 3.60 -2.86
N GLY A 69 -2.80 3.13 -2.57
CA GLY A 69 -1.81 3.87 -1.78
C GLY A 69 -1.39 5.17 -2.45
N ALA A 70 -1.10 5.13 -3.76
CA ALA A 70 -0.71 6.32 -4.53
C ALA A 70 -1.82 7.39 -4.57
N VAL A 71 -3.08 6.99 -4.75
CA VAL A 71 -4.24 7.89 -4.70
C VAL A 71 -4.37 8.51 -3.31
N LEU A 72 -4.22 7.73 -2.24
CA LEU A 72 -4.28 8.27 -0.88
C LEU A 72 -3.15 9.28 -0.64
N ALA A 73 -1.92 8.97 -1.06
CA ALA A 73 -0.80 9.89 -0.98
C ALA A 73 -1.08 11.20 -1.74
N MET A 74 -1.60 11.10 -2.97
CA MET A 74 -1.99 12.27 -3.76
C MET A 74 -3.03 13.12 -3.02
N VAL A 75 -4.09 12.51 -2.50
CA VAL A 75 -5.14 13.22 -1.75
C VAL A 75 -4.55 13.94 -0.53
N MET A 76 -3.73 13.25 0.26
CA MET A 76 -3.10 13.86 1.43
C MET A 76 -2.16 15.01 1.10
N VAL A 77 -1.46 14.95 -0.05
CA VAL A 77 -0.55 16.01 -0.48
C VAL A 77 -1.30 17.20 -1.07
N VAL A 78 -2.34 16.96 -1.85
CA VAL A 78 -3.11 18.01 -2.54
C VAL A 78 -4.02 18.78 -1.58
N PHE A 79 -4.63 18.09 -0.61
CA PHE A 79 -5.58 18.68 0.34
C PHE A 79 -4.97 18.94 1.73
N ARG A 80 -3.64 19.12 1.79
CA ARG A 80 -2.91 19.44 3.02
C ARG A 80 -3.13 20.88 3.48
#